data_AF-A0A9D6R8S1-F1
#
_entry.id   AF-A0A9D6R8S1-F1
#
_cell.length_a   1.000
_cell.length_b   1.000
_cell.length_c   1.000
_cell.angle_alpha   90.00
_cell.angle_beta   90.00
_cell.angle_gamma   90.00
#
_symmetry.space_group_name_H-M   'P 1'
#
loop_
_entity.id
_entity.type
_entity.pdbx_description
1 polymer ?
#
loop_
_entity_poly.entity_id
_entity_poly.type
_entity_poly.pdbx_seq_one_letter_code
_entity_poly.pdbx_strand_id
1 'polypeptide(L)'
;MARARGGGCGMRLADFYLADPRLVLVPIEHLTPSGTSRAFAASVVAQRGWSAERIVLFDAGFARYWARSEALARRTRTWPAPRLRHVAVVADPLAVRPFVQLLNSSAWMLYDCDLDPDLSHPELVAYLLVVGDRMALSGEVATAPLHAAAYWFERSPVERANFSAAAARSPRPDAAALRALAAALDWLPGLHHETLRPPASSTAQRTIPGTGLIVPRSLEAAPPALVGECAAAARGALATFHSAWRRPDRAAVTALVDRLAAVAPRLLVTAQRGRIVWDPAVPTRTGALVRTLREADGVAVTAIDEDLRLIDERSRAFHAALVEPDALPTADAAIAQSGYSYLHRTRRLIAYNLHEPGMERLHGPTLPYARAMLAARTVHEWAHLAVEAGWVPLVVGARELADRAAAFAVEVDAAVATAPAAIRALTAADVAQLTQGGESLGRVLARIVLDRVPDYRANLVGRRFLDEAEREAYVRHNVRSLRHEYPPARLWPMLARYLYEYQYLRFSDVEDARTYFLRSTWFDRDFLETGVLDNARFDRLAACVAALCDGYAVDASRFVSER
;
A
#
# COMPACT_ATOMS: atom_id res chain seq x y z
N MET A 1 17.59 1.52 -29.21
CA MET A 1 16.75 1.31 -30.42
C MET A 1 15.30 1.19 -30.00
N ALA A 2 14.54 2.28 -30.15
CA ALA A 2 13.11 2.32 -29.87
C ALA A 2 12.34 1.60 -30.98
N ARG A 3 11.81 0.40 -30.70
CA ARG A 3 10.76 -0.19 -31.55
C ARG A 3 9.45 0.54 -31.25
N ALA A 4 8.87 1.11 -32.29
CA ALA A 4 7.51 1.63 -32.29
C ALA A 4 6.56 0.53 -31.78
N ARG A 5 5.79 0.85 -30.73
CA ARG A 5 4.74 -0.02 -30.20
C ARG A 5 3.65 -0.14 -31.27
N GLY A 6 3.43 -1.37 -31.77
CA GLY A 6 2.25 -1.69 -32.56
C GLY A 6 0.98 -1.44 -31.73
N GLY A 7 -0.04 -0.88 -32.36
CA GLY A 7 -1.28 -0.42 -31.76
C GLY A 7 -2.17 -1.54 -31.23
N GLY A 8 -1.79 -2.11 -30.07
CA GLY A 8 -2.78 -2.63 -29.14
C GLY A 8 -3.49 -1.44 -28.50
N CYS A 9 -4.82 -1.47 -28.45
CA CYS A 9 -5.62 -0.50 -27.72
C CYS A 9 -5.28 -0.64 -26.23
N GLY A 10 -4.24 0.08 -25.79
CA GLY A 10 -3.83 0.12 -24.38
C GLY A 10 -5.01 0.59 -23.54
N MET A 11 -5.18 0.01 -22.36
CA MET A 11 -6.17 0.49 -21.42
C MET A 11 -5.83 1.95 -21.12
N ARG A 12 -6.83 2.80 -20.93
CA ARG A 12 -6.55 4.14 -20.40
C ARG A 12 -6.43 3.98 -18.90
N LEU A 13 -5.49 4.64 -18.23
CA LEU A 13 -5.40 4.62 -16.75
C LEU A 13 -6.75 4.91 -16.07
N ALA A 14 -7.62 5.71 -16.70
CA ALA A 14 -8.99 5.93 -16.26
C ALA A 14 -9.79 4.62 -16.07
N ASP A 15 -9.64 3.64 -16.96
CA ASP A 15 -10.31 2.36 -16.89
C ASP A 15 -9.82 1.54 -15.68
N PHE A 16 -8.55 1.66 -15.26
CA PHE A 16 -8.05 1.04 -14.02
C PHE A 16 -8.70 1.66 -12.76
N TYR A 17 -8.81 2.99 -12.71
CA TYR A 17 -9.41 3.69 -11.57
C TYR A 17 -10.93 3.49 -11.44
N LEU A 18 -11.56 3.15 -12.57
CA LEU A 18 -13.00 2.95 -12.72
C LEU A 18 -13.33 1.50 -13.14
N ALA A 19 -12.45 0.53 -12.89
CA ALA A 19 -12.70 -0.87 -13.24
C ALA A 19 -13.67 -1.53 -12.28
N ASP A 20 -13.47 -1.34 -10.97
CA ASP A 20 -14.30 -1.96 -9.95
C ASP A 20 -15.62 -1.19 -9.81
N PRO A 21 -16.79 -1.85 -9.95
CA PRO A 21 -18.07 -1.16 -9.81
C PRO A 21 -18.41 -0.77 -8.37
N ARG A 22 -17.70 -1.32 -7.37
CA ARG A 22 -17.98 -1.08 -5.96
C ARG A 22 -17.35 0.20 -5.43
N LEU A 23 -16.42 0.80 -6.17
CA LEU A 23 -15.78 2.04 -5.77
C LEU A 23 -15.36 2.92 -6.95
N VAL A 24 -15.04 4.16 -6.63
CA VAL A 24 -14.26 5.06 -7.48
C VAL A 24 -12.91 5.27 -6.82
N LEU A 25 -11.81 5.00 -7.53
CA LEU A 25 -10.47 5.34 -7.05
C LEU A 25 -10.10 6.72 -7.59
N VAL A 26 -10.00 7.71 -6.72
CA VAL A 26 -9.43 9.02 -7.07
C VAL A 26 -7.91 8.88 -7.03
N PRO A 27 -7.22 8.94 -8.19
CA PRO A 27 -5.81 8.60 -8.25
C PRO A 27 -4.91 9.80 -7.94
N ILE A 28 -3.69 9.52 -7.47
CA ILE A 28 -2.68 10.54 -7.09
C ILE A 28 -2.39 11.53 -8.22
N GLU A 29 -2.33 11.07 -9.46
CA GLU A 29 -2.04 11.86 -10.67
C GLU A 29 -3.11 12.89 -10.97
N HIS A 30 -4.30 12.72 -10.38
CA HIS A 30 -5.41 13.65 -10.50
C HIS A 30 -5.68 14.39 -9.21
N LEU A 31 -4.81 14.28 -8.20
CA LEU A 31 -4.91 15.02 -6.96
C LEU A 31 -3.88 16.14 -6.87
N THR A 32 -4.32 17.25 -6.30
CA THR A 32 -3.53 18.43 -5.99
C THR A 32 -3.87 18.90 -4.58
N PRO A 33 -3.08 19.81 -3.99
CA PRO A 33 -3.44 20.46 -2.73
C PRO A 33 -4.84 21.09 -2.69
N SER A 34 -5.43 21.40 -3.85
CA SER A 34 -6.76 22.01 -3.98
C SER A 34 -7.89 21.03 -4.35
N GLY A 35 -7.60 19.73 -4.49
CA GLY A 35 -8.57 18.72 -4.92
C GLY A 35 -8.25 18.08 -6.26
N THR A 36 -9.29 17.62 -6.96
CA THR A 36 -9.20 16.84 -8.20
C THR A 36 -8.87 17.66 -9.44
N SER A 37 -8.25 17.00 -10.43
CA SER A 37 -8.04 17.58 -11.75
C SER A 37 -9.37 17.70 -12.51
N ARG A 38 -9.50 18.71 -13.38
CA ARG A 38 -10.70 18.88 -14.22
C ARG A 38 -10.96 17.68 -15.13
N ALA A 39 -9.90 17.06 -15.64
CA ALA A 39 -10.00 15.89 -16.52
C ALA A 39 -10.60 14.68 -15.79
N PHE A 40 -10.20 14.47 -14.53
CA PHE A 40 -10.75 13.41 -13.70
C PHE A 40 -12.20 13.70 -13.30
N ALA A 41 -12.48 14.92 -12.85
CA ALA A 41 -13.84 15.38 -12.52
C ALA A 41 -14.83 15.11 -13.69
N ALA A 42 -14.44 15.48 -14.91
CA ALA A 42 -15.25 15.19 -16.11
C ALA A 42 -15.44 13.68 -16.35
N SER A 43 -14.40 12.89 -16.11
CA SER A 43 -14.45 11.43 -16.30
C SER A 43 -15.39 10.75 -15.30
N VAL A 44 -15.36 11.11 -14.02
CA VAL A 44 -16.24 10.51 -13.00
C VAL A 44 -17.70 10.97 -13.14
N VAL A 45 -17.95 12.18 -13.62
CA VAL A 45 -19.31 12.62 -14.00
C VAL A 45 -19.83 11.72 -15.13
N ALA A 46 -19.06 11.58 -16.21
CA ALA A 46 -19.49 10.85 -17.39
C ALA A 46 -19.65 9.34 -17.16
N GLN A 47 -18.79 8.72 -16.34
CA GLN A 47 -18.71 7.27 -16.22
C GLN A 47 -19.27 6.71 -14.91
N ARG A 48 -19.43 7.56 -13.89
CA ARG A 48 -19.87 7.17 -12.54
C ARG A 48 -21.00 8.03 -11.98
N GLY A 49 -21.47 9.01 -12.75
CA GLY A 49 -22.64 9.82 -12.38
C GLY A 49 -22.43 10.69 -11.15
N TRP A 50 -21.17 11.02 -10.80
CA TRP A 50 -20.91 11.98 -9.72
C TRP A 50 -21.48 13.35 -10.09
N SER A 51 -22.18 13.99 -9.15
CA SER A 51 -22.66 15.36 -9.32
C SER A 51 -21.53 16.38 -9.18
N ALA A 52 -21.76 17.60 -9.67
CA ALA A 52 -20.80 18.69 -9.50
C ALA A 52 -20.63 19.07 -8.02
N GLU A 53 -21.72 19.04 -7.25
CA GLU A 53 -21.74 19.33 -5.81
C GLU A 53 -20.91 18.32 -5.02
N ARG A 54 -20.99 17.03 -5.40
CA ARG A 54 -20.15 15.96 -4.82
C ARG A 54 -18.67 16.22 -5.04
N ILE A 55 -18.28 16.62 -6.26
CA ILE A 55 -16.89 16.94 -6.58
C ILE A 55 -16.42 18.16 -5.79
N VAL A 56 -17.24 19.22 -5.72
CA VAL A 56 -16.94 20.43 -4.92
C VAL A 56 -16.78 20.10 -3.44
N LEU A 57 -17.62 19.23 -2.89
CA LEU A 57 -17.53 18.76 -1.52
C LEU A 57 -16.22 18.00 -1.26
N PHE A 58 -15.84 17.09 -2.16
CA PHE A 58 -14.56 16.39 -2.09
C PHE A 58 -13.38 17.37 -2.13
N ASP A 59 -13.33 18.24 -3.14
CA ASP A 59 -12.23 19.18 -3.35
C ASP A 59 -12.07 20.13 -2.16
N ALA A 60 -13.18 20.67 -1.62
CA ALA A 60 -13.17 21.51 -0.44
C ALA A 60 -12.68 20.77 0.81
N GLY A 61 -13.06 19.50 0.97
CA GLY A 61 -12.61 18.67 2.09
C GLY A 61 -11.12 18.34 1.99
N PHE A 62 -10.66 17.95 0.81
CA PHE A 62 -9.26 17.66 0.52
C PHE A 62 -8.37 18.89 0.73
N ALA A 63 -8.79 20.05 0.23
CA ALA A 63 -8.04 21.31 0.39
C ALA A 63 -7.89 21.71 1.87
N ARG A 64 -8.94 21.53 2.67
CA ARG A 64 -8.89 21.75 4.13
C ARG A 64 -7.94 20.77 4.82
N TYR A 65 -8.03 19.49 4.48
CA TYR A 65 -7.10 18.47 4.98
C TYR A 65 -5.65 18.88 4.70
N TRP A 66 -5.36 19.23 3.44
CA TRP A 66 -4.01 19.55 3.00
C TRP A 66 -3.48 20.77 3.76
N ALA A 67 -4.17 21.91 3.66
CA ALA A 67 -3.73 23.17 4.25
C ALA A 67 -3.51 23.07 5.77
N ARG A 68 -4.43 22.40 6.48
CA ARG A 68 -4.36 22.26 7.94
C ARG A 68 -3.28 21.28 8.38
N SER A 69 -3.16 20.13 7.70
CA SER A 69 -2.11 19.15 8.02
C SER A 69 -0.72 19.71 7.75
N GLU A 70 -0.57 20.49 6.67
CA GLU A 70 0.68 21.17 6.35
C GLU A 70 1.05 22.21 7.42
N ALA A 71 0.07 23.02 7.85
CA ALA A 71 0.27 24.00 8.91
C ALA A 71 0.66 23.35 10.25
N LEU A 72 0.05 22.22 10.61
CA LEU A 72 0.40 21.46 11.81
C LEU A 72 1.79 20.84 11.71
N ALA A 73 2.13 20.20 10.59
CA ALA A 73 3.43 19.57 10.36
C ALA A 73 4.59 20.57 10.45
N ARG A 74 4.38 21.84 10.06
CA ARG A 74 5.40 22.91 10.22
C ARG A 74 5.68 23.26 11.68
N ARG A 75 4.72 23.05 12.58
CA ARG A 75 4.78 23.48 13.99
C ARG A 75 5.04 22.34 14.96
N THR A 76 4.89 21.10 14.52
CA THR A 76 5.25 19.93 15.32
C THR A 76 5.69 18.75 14.47
N ARG A 77 6.69 18.02 14.99
CA ARG A 77 7.25 16.82 14.34
C ARG A 77 6.41 15.57 14.58
N THR A 78 5.50 15.58 15.55
CA THR A 78 4.58 14.48 15.86
C THR A 78 3.34 14.47 14.95
N TRP A 79 3.19 15.50 14.12
CA TRP A 79 2.17 15.57 13.08
C TRP A 79 2.77 15.17 11.73
N PRO A 80 2.22 14.14 11.07
CA PRO A 80 2.67 13.76 9.75
C PRO A 80 2.31 14.87 8.76
N ALA A 81 3.30 15.24 7.97
CA ALA A 81 3.10 15.99 6.75
C ALA A 81 2.02 15.37 5.85
N PRO A 82 1.13 16.17 5.22
CA PRO A 82 0.25 15.64 4.20
C PRO A 82 1.06 15.16 2.99
N ARG A 83 0.56 14.12 2.34
CA ARG A 83 1.06 13.57 1.07
C ARG A 83 -0.11 13.18 0.20
N LEU A 84 0.11 13.07 -1.11
CA LEU A 84 -0.94 12.54 -1.99
C LEU A 84 -1.07 11.03 -1.75
N ARG A 85 -2.31 10.57 -1.64
CA ARG A 85 -2.68 9.16 -1.62
C ARG A 85 -3.87 8.97 -2.53
N HIS A 86 -4.03 7.76 -3.06
CA HIS A 86 -5.27 7.42 -3.74
C HIS A 86 -6.44 7.55 -2.74
N VAL A 87 -7.63 7.90 -3.21
CA VAL A 87 -8.84 7.90 -2.37
C VAL A 87 -9.86 6.96 -2.97
N ALA A 88 -10.07 5.82 -2.32
CA ALA A 88 -11.11 4.88 -2.68
C ALA A 88 -12.43 5.30 -2.05
N VAL A 89 -13.40 5.70 -2.87
CA VAL A 89 -14.76 6.04 -2.45
C VAL A 89 -15.66 4.83 -2.69
N VAL A 90 -16.01 4.14 -1.62
CA VAL A 90 -16.80 2.89 -1.65
C VAL A 90 -18.29 3.21 -1.74
N ALA A 91 -18.96 2.67 -2.76
CA ALA A 91 -20.38 2.89 -3.03
C ALA A 91 -21.28 2.20 -1.99
N ASP A 92 -21.07 0.90 -1.77
CA ASP A 92 -21.79 0.09 -0.78
C ASP A 92 -20.84 -0.32 0.36
N PRO A 93 -21.08 0.15 1.61
CA PRO A 93 -20.21 -0.17 2.74
C PRO A 93 -20.11 -1.66 3.10
N LEU A 94 -21.02 -2.52 2.62
CA LEU A 94 -20.95 -3.97 2.81
C LEU A 94 -20.22 -4.70 1.68
N ALA A 95 -19.94 -4.02 0.56
CA ALA A 95 -19.28 -4.61 -0.61
C ALA A 95 -17.74 -4.61 -0.51
N VAL A 96 -17.18 -3.86 0.46
CA VAL A 96 -15.75 -3.82 0.77
C VAL A 96 -15.57 -3.84 2.28
N ARG A 97 -14.68 -4.71 2.78
CA ARG A 97 -14.38 -4.84 4.21
C ARG A 97 -13.97 -3.49 4.82
N PRO A 98 -14.58 -3.06 5.94
CA PRO A 98 -14.16 -1.86 6.66
C PRO A 98 -12.68 -1.89 7.08
N PHE A 99 -12.05 -0.70 7.05
CA PHE A 99 -10.67 -0.45 7.50
C PHE A 99 -9.57 -1.25 6.79
N VAL A 100 -9.86 -1.81 5.61
CA VAL A 100 -8.84 -2.46 4.78
C VAL A 100 -7.90 -1.43 4.16
N GLN A 101 -6.62 -1.79 4.03
CA GLN A 101 -5.61 -1.01 3.35
C GLN A 101 -5.56 -1.39 1.85
N LEU A 102 -6.38 -0.71 1.03
CA LEU A 102 -6.38 -0.90 -0.41
C LEU A 102 -5.08 -0.39 -1.02
N LEU A 103 -4.48 -1.19 -1.92
CA LEU A 103 -3.15 -0.92 -2.47
C LEU A 103 -2.13 -0.66 -1.35
N ASN A 104 -2.19 -1.46 -0.27
CA ASN A 104 -1.38 -1.29 0.94
C ASN A 104 -1.68 0.08 1.60
N SER A 105 -0.68 0.78 2.12
CA SER A 105 -0.83 2.11 2.72
C SER A 105 -0.95 3.26 1.69
N SER A 106 -1.19 2.96 0.42
CA SER A 106 -1.24 3.95 -0.68
C SER A 106 -2.62 4.52 -0.96
N ALA A 107 -3.70 3.95 -0.40
CA ALA A 107 -5.06 4.50 -0.55
C ALA A 107 -5.75 4.79 0.80
N TRP A 108 -6.45 5.92 0.88
CA TRP A 108 -7.46 6.17 1.89
C TRP A 108 -8.80 5.58 1.47
N MET A 109 -9.64 5.27 2.44
CA MET A 109 -11.00 4.81 2.22
C MET A 109 -12.00 5.85 2.71
N LEU A 110 -12.88 6.27 1.82
CA LEU A 110 -14.11 6.99 2.11
C LEU A 110 -15.30 6.14 1.65
N TYR A 111 -16.48 6.48 2.12
CA TYR A 111 -17.75 5.93 1.64
C TYR A 111 -18.50 7.00 0.84
N ASP A 112 -19.40 6.57 -0.03
CA ASP A 112 -20.20 7.45 -0.88
C ASP A 112 -20.95 8.52 -0.06
N CYS A 113 -21.46 8.14 1.12
CA CYS A 113 -22.13 9.05 2.04
C CYS A 113 -21.23 10.14 2.63
N ASP A 114 -19.90 9.97 2.61
CA ASP A 114 -18.98 11.03 3.02
C ASP A 114 -18.95 12.17 2.00
N LEU A 115 -19.34 11.89 0.76
CA LEU A 115 -19.35 12.83 -0.36
C LEU A 115 -20.79 13.10 -0.85
N ASP A 116 -21.77 12.84 0.00
CA ASP A 116 -23.15 13.25 -0.19
C ASP A 116 -23.35 14.66 0.42
N PRO A 117 -23.72 15.68 -0.38
CA PRO A 117 -23.95 17.05 0.09
C PRO A 117 -24.99 17.18 1.21
N ASP A 118 -25.98 16.28 1.27
CA ASP A 118 -27.04 16.33 2.28
C ASP A 118 -26.61 15.68 3.60
N LEU A 119 -25.77 14.65 3.52
CA LEU A 119 -25.34 13.85 4.68
C LEU A 119 -24.02 14.33 5.28
N SER A 120 -23.19 15.02 4.50
CA SER A 120 -21.80 15.33 4.86
C SER A 120 -21.51 16.83 4.91
N HIS A 121 -20.24 17.16 5.14
CA HIS A 121 -19.69 18.50 5.12
C HIS A 121 -18.18 18.41 4.88
N PRO A 122 -17.52 19.40 4.24
CA PRO A 122 -16.09 19.26 3.97
C PRO A 122 -15.21 19.24 5.23
N GLU A 123 -15.74 19.63 6.41
CA GLU A 123 -15.06 19.39 7.71
C GLU A 123 -14.96 17.90 8.07
N LEU A 124 -16.02 17.13 7.81
CA LEU A 124 -16.01 15.68 8.03
C LEU A 124 -15.04 15.00 7.08
N VAL A 125 -15.11 15.33 5.78
CA VAL A 125 -14.19 14.80 4.76
C VAL A 125 -12.75 15.08 5.13
N ALA A 126 -12.41 16.34 5.45
CA ALA A 126 -11.05 16.72 5.82
C ALA A 126 -10.54 15.92 7.04
N TYR A 127 -11.38 15.73 8.05
CA TYR A 127 -11.02 14.98 9.24
C TYR A 127 -10.86 13.47 8.96
N LEU A 128 -11.70 12.88 8.12
CA LEU A 128 -11.57 11.47 7.72
C LEU A 128 -10.24 11.19 7.03
N LEU A 129 -9.75 12.12 6.19
CA LEU A 129 -8.42 12.01 5.56
C LEU A 129 -7.29 12.06 6.59
N VAL A 130 -7.39 12.94 7.60
CA VAL A 130 -6.45 13.00 8.73
C VAL A 130 -6.42 11.68 9.51
N VAL A 131 -7.58 11.11 9.80
CA VAL A 131 -7.68 9.80 10.48
C VAL A 131 -7.10 8.69 9.60
N GLY A 132 -7.35 8.72 8.29
CA GLY A 132 -6.77 7.80 7.32
C GLY A 132 -5.24 7.83 7.33
N ASP A 133 -4.63 9.00 7.43
CA ASP A 133 -3.18 9.13 7.61
C ASP A 133 -2.71 8.48 8.91
N ARG A 134 -3.39 8.74 10.03
CA ARG A 134 -3.04 8.13 11.34
C ARG A 134 -3.19 6.61 11.32
N MET A 135 -4.27 6.08 10.75
CA MET A 135 -4.48 4.64 10.61
C MET A 135 -3.39 3.98 9.78
N ALA A 136 -3.04 4.57 8.65
CA ALA A 136 -1.96 4.03 7.83
C ALA A 136 -0.59 4.15 8.51
N LEU A 137 -0.42 5.13 9.40
CA LEU A 137 0.82 5.32 10.13
C LEU A 137 1.01 4.32 11.29
N SER A 138 -0.05 4.07 12.06
CA SER A 138 0.00 3.23 13.26
C SER A 138 -0.42 1.79 13.01
N GLY A 139 -1.17 1.52 11.93
CA GLY A 139 -1.90 0.26 11.75
C GLY A 139 -3.14 0.14 12.67
N GLU A 140 -3.44 1.17 13.47
CA GLU A 140 -4.46 1.13 14.52
C GLU A 140 -5.68 1.97 14.16
N VAL A 141 -6.87 1.34 14.17
CA VAL A 141 -8.15 2.02 13.89
C VAL A 141 -8.65 2.80 15.12
N ALA A 142 -8.62 2.16 16.30
CA ALA A 142 -9.28 2.69 17.49
C ALA A 142 -8.57 3.92 18.09
N THR A 143 -7.24 3.99 17.97
CA THR A 143 -6.44 5.08 18.53
C THR A 143 -6.25 6.24 17.55
N ALA A 144 -6.50 6.03 16.25
CA ALA A 144 -6.28 7.05 15.22
C ALA A 144 -7.04 8.36 15.48
N PRO A 145 -8.32 8.37 15.91
CA PRO A 145 -9.01 9.63 16.24
C PRO A 145 -8.35 10.42 17.37
N LEU A 146 -7.89 9.73 18.41
CA LEU A 146 -7.16 10.35 19.52
C LEU A 146 -5.79 10.86 19.07
N HIS A 147 -5.06 10.09 18.25
CA HIS A 147 -3.77 10.53 17.69
C HIS A 147 -3.92 11.73 16.74
N ALA A 148 -5.12 11.95 16.20
CA ALA A 148 -5.49 13.12 15.41
C ALA A 148 -5.98 14.31 16.25
N ALA A 149 -6.02 14.24 17.59
CA ALA A 149 -6.62 15.27 18.44
C ALA A 149 -6.07 16.68 18.24
N ALA A 150 -4.77 16.82 17.93
CA ALA A 150 -4.15 18.12 17.65
C ALA A 150 -4.80 18.88 16.47
N TYR A 151 -5.51 18.17 15.57
CA TYR A 151 -6.32 18.77 14.52
C TYR A 151 -7.34 19.79 15.04
N TRP A 152 -7.90 19.53 16.23
CA TRP A 152 -9.01 20.27 16.81
C TRP A 152 -8.61 21.48 17.64
N PHE A 153 -7.33 21.65 17.98
CA PHE A 153 -6.87 22.74 18.84
C PHE A 153 -7.18 24.13 18.30
N GLU A 154 -7.21 24.27 16.99
CA GLU A 154 -7.37 25.56 16.29
C GLU A 154 -8.64 25.60 15.44
N ARG A 155 -9.57 24.66 15.68
CA ARG A 155 -10.87 24.66 15.00
C ARG A 155 -11.84 25.54 15.76
N SER A 156 -12.37 26.52 15.05
CA SER A 156 -13.40 27.42 15.53
C SER A 156 -14.64 26.66 16.00
N PRO A 157 -15.48 27.26 16.86
CA PRO A 157 -16.76 26.67 17.24
C PRO A 157 -17.64 26.28 16.05
N VAL A 158 -17.63 27.09 14.97
CA VAL A 158 -18.40 26.81 13.74
C VAL A 158 -17.86 25.58 13.00
N GLU A 159 -16.54 25.47 12.83
CA GLU A 159 -15.94 24.29 12.20
C GLU A 159 -16.24 23.00 12.98
N ARG A 160 -16.17 23.06 14.32
CA ARG A 160 -16.54 21.95 15.21
C ARG A 160 -18.02 21.60 15.11
N ALA A 161 -18.91 22.60 15.11
CA ALA A 161 -20.35 22.38 14.94
C ALA A 161 -20.68 21.74 13.59
N ASN A 162 -20.03 22.19 12.51
CA ASN A 162 -20.20 21.63 11.18
C ASN A 162 -19.75 20.16 11.10
N PHE A 163 -18.62 19.82 11.74
CA PHE A 163 -18.20 18.44 11.89
C PHE A 163 -19.23 17.62 12.67
N SER A 164 -19.65 18.09 13.85
CA SER A 164 -20.61 17.37 14.71
C SER A 164 -21.94 17.14 14.01
N ALA A 165 -22.44 18.12 13.25
CA ALA A 165 -23.67 18.00 12.49
C ALA A 165 -23.56 16.93 11.39
N ALA A 166 -22.45 16.90 10.65
CA ALA A 166 -22.20 15.87 9.64
C ALA A 166 -22.00 14.48 10.27
N ALA A 167 -21.25 14.39 11.37
CA ALA A 167 -21.06 13.15 12.13
C ALA A 167 -22.38 12.56 12.65
N ALA A 168 -23.33 13.42 13.05
CA ALA A 168 -24.65 12.99 13.49
C ALA A 168 -25.50 12.41 12.35
N ARG A 169 -25.42 12.97 11.13
CA ARG A 169 -26.16 12.51 9.95
C ARG A 169 -25.52 11.31 9.25
N SER A 170 -24.23 11.06 9.49
CA SER A 170 -23.46 10.04 8.78
C SER A 170 -24.07 8.63 8.94
N PRO A 171 -24.38 7.93 7.83
CA PRO A 171 -24.87 6.56 7.84
C PRO A 171 -23.73 5.52 7.74
N ARG A 172 -22.46 5.94 7.89
CA ARG A 172 -21.31 5.02 7.77
C ARG A 172 -21.44 3.82 8.72
N PRO A 173 -20.83 2.67 8.37
CA PRO A 173 -20.78 1.50 9.26
C PRO A 173 -20.22 1.79 10.65
N ASP A 174 -19.29 2.74 10.73
CA ASP A 174 -18.58 3.15 11.94
C ASP A 174 -19.05 4.52 12.48
N ALA A 175 -20.23 5.00 12.07
CA ALA A 175 -20.74 6.33 12.45
C ALA A 175 -20.82 6.56 13.97
N ALA A 176 -20.91 5.50 14.77
CA ALA A 176 -20.81 5.60 16.23
C ALA A 176 -19.47 6.19 16.70
N ALA A 177 -18.35 5.90 16.02
CA ALA A 177 -17.06 6.50 16.31
C ALA A 177 -17.03 8.01 16.00
N LEU A 178 -17.72 8.43 14.92
CA LEU A 178 -17.82 9.85 14.57
C LEU A 178 -18.66 10.62 15.59
N ARG A 179 -19.76 10.03 16.08
CA ARG A 179 -20.58 10.61 17.14
C ARG A 179 -19.85 10.69 18.48
N ALA A 180 -19.11 9.64 18.84
CA ALA A 180 -18.21 9.62 19.99
C ALA A 180 -17.18 10.77 19.93
N LEU A 181 -16.56 10.93 18.77
CA LEU A 181 -15.62 12.02 18.54
C LEU A 181 -16.28 13.40 18.59
N ALA A 182 -17.48 13.56 18.00
CA ALA A 182 -18.22 14.81 18.05
C ALA A 182 -18.53 15.21 19.50
N ALA A 183 -18.91 14.26 20.36
CA ALA A 183 -19.06 14.50 21.79
C ALA A 183 -17.73 14.82 22.49
N ALA A 184 -16.62 14.25 22.01
CA ALA A 184 -15.30 14.55 22.53
C ALA A 184 -14.77 15.96 22.19
N LEU A 185 -15.38 16.66 21.21
CA LEU A 185 -14.95 18.02 20.82
C LEU A 185 -15.11 19.08 21.93
N ASP A 186 -15.85 18.75 22.98
CA ASP A 186 -15.98 19.58 24.19
C ASP A 186 -14.70 19.58 25.04
N TRP A 187 -14.03 18.44 25.16
CA TRP A 187 -12.85 18.29 26.01
C TRP A 187 -11.53 18.16 25.24
N LEU A 188 -11.54 17.77 23.96
CA LEU A 188 -10.33 17.68 23.14
C LEU A 188 -9.51 18.98 23.10
N PRO A 189 -10.12 20.18 23.00
CA PRO A 189 -9.39 21.44 23.13
C PRO A 189 -8.80 21.67 24.53
N GLY A 190 -9.17 20.89 25.54
CA GLY A 190 -8.58 20.93 26.88
C GLY A 190 -7.26 20.17 27.00
N LEU A 191 -6.88 19.38 25.98
CA LEU A 191 -5.57 18.73 25.95
C LEU A 191 -4.43 19.73 25.72
N HIS A 192 -3.23 19.35 26.14
CA HIS A 192 -1.99 20.05 25.86
C HIS A 192 -1.18 19.31 24.79
N HIS A 193 -0.16 19.99 24.28
CA HIS A 193 0.80 19.40 23.37
C HIS A 193 2.17 20.05 23.53
N GLU A 194 3.23 19.25 23.50
CA GLU A 194 4.62 19.65 23.75
C GLU A 194 5.06 20.94 23.04
N THR A 195 4.73 21.12 21.75
CA THR A 195 5.07 22.33 20.98
C THR A 195 3.89 23.21 20.61
N LEU A 196 2.71 22.65 20.33
CA LEU A 196 1.56 23.42 19.84
C LEU A 196 0.84 24.19 20.95
N ARG A 197 0.74 23.58 22.13
CA ARG A 197 0.09 24.16 23.30
C ARG A 197 0.73 23.63 24.58
N PRO A 198 1.95 24.07 24.91
CA PRO A 198 2.70 23.57 26.05
C PRO A 198 1.91 23.79 27.35
N PRO A 199 1.98 22.86 28.32
CA PRO A 199 1.35 23.05 29.61
C PRO A 199 2.00 24.21 30.38
N ALA A 200 1.18 25.04 31.03
CA ALA A 200 1.67 26.19 31.80
C ALA A 200 2.15 25.82 33.22
N SER A 201 1.82 24.63 33.73
CA SER A 201 2.15 24.19 35.10
C SER A 201 2.91 22.87 35.11
N SER A 202 3.71 22.68 36.17
CA SER A 202 4.53 21.48 36.42
C SER A 202 3.76 20.30 37.05
N THR A 203 2.43 20.32 37.04
CA THR A 203 1.62 19.23 37.59
C THR A 203 1.85 17.93 36.82
N ALA A 204 1.74 16.80 37.53
CA ALA A 204 1.85 15.47 36.92
C ALA A 204 0.80 15.30 35.82
N GLN A 205 1.27 15.02 34.60
CA GLN A 205 0.48 14.89 33.39
C GLN A 205 0.88 13.61 32.66
N ARG A 206 -0.09 12.95 32.01
CA ARG A 206 0.15 11.73 31.24
C ARG A 206 0.41 12.08 29.77
N THR A 207 1.47 11.56 29.19
CA THR A 207 1.75 11.72 27.75
C THR A 207 1.09 10.60 26.94
N ILE A 208 0.70 10.89 25.69
CA ILE A 208 0.30 9.87 24.71
C ILE A 208 1.49 9.66 23.76
N PRO A 209 2.17 8.48 23.81
CA PRO A 209 3.38 8.22 23.04
C PRO A 209 3.22 8.51 21.54
N GLY A 210 4.25 9.11 20.93
CA GLY A 210 4.32 9.35 19.48
C GLY A 210 3.40 10.46 18.94
N THR A 211 2.60 11.12 19.80
CA THR A 211 1.65 12.16 19.37
C THR A 211 2.02 13.57 19.84
N GLY A 212 2.89 13.68 20.85
CA GLY A 212 3.19 14.94 21.52
C GLY A 212 2.04 15.45 22.41
N LEU A 213 0.92 14.72 22.49
CA LEU A 213 -0.23 15.07 23.31
C LEU A 213 0.05 14.81 24.78
N ILE A 214 -0.44 15.73 25.61
CA ILE A 214 -0.30 15.71 27.05
C ILE A 214 -1.69 15.87 27.67
N VAL A 215 -2.05 14.94 28.55
CA VAL A 215 -3.37 14.80 29.15
C VAL A 215 -3.34 15.38 30.57
N PRO A 216 -4.11 16.46 30.83
CA PRO A 216 -4.32 16.95 32.20
C PRO A 216 -4.97 15.90 33.09
N ARG A 217 -4.67 15.93 34.39
CA ARG A 217 -5.28 15.01 35.36
C ARG A 217 -6.81 15.04 35.36
N SER A 218 -7.42 16.22 35.15
CA SER A 218 -8.88 16.37 35.06
C SER A 218 -9.50 15.65 33.86
N LEU A 219 -8.71 15.30 32.84
CA LEU A 219 -9.15 14.63 31.62
C LEU A 219 -8.61 13.20 31.51
N GLU A 220 -7.99 12.65 32.55
CA GLU A 220 -7.24 11.38 32.46
C GLU A 220 -8.09 10.21 31.93
N ALA A 221 -9.37 10.16 32.33
CA ALA A 221 -10.32 9.12 31.92
C ALA A 221 -10.89 9.30 30.50
N ALA A 222 -10.82 10.51 29.93
CA ALA A 222 -11.50 10.82 28.67
C ALA A 222 -10.84 10.17 27.43
N PRO A 223 -9.50 10.21 27.24
CA PRO A 223 -8.87 9.54 26.09
C PRO A 223 -9.10 8.02 26.04
N PRO A 224 -8.94 7.24 27.14
CA PRO A 224 -9.25 5.81 27.12
C PRO A 224 -10.72 5.51 26.79
N ALA A 225 -11.65 6.34 27.28
CA ALA A 225 -13.08 6.19 26.96
C ALA A 225 -13.34 6.38 25.46
N LEU A 226 -12.79 7.44 24.84
CA LEU A 226 -12.89 7.67 23.39
C LEU A 226 -12.31 6.50 22.59
N VAL A 227 -11.12 6.00 22.96
CA VAL A 227 -10.52 4.84 22.30
C VAL A 227 -11.41 3.60 22.45
N GLY A 228 -12.01 3.39 23.62
CA GLY A 228 -12.96 2.32 23.87
C GLY A 228 -14.20 2.38 22.96
N GLU A 229 -14.78 3.57 22.80
CA GLU A 229 -15.93 3.82 21.92
C GLU A 229 -15.57 3.62 20.45
N CYS A 230 -14.43 4.14 19.99
CA CYS A 230 -13.95 3.92 18.63
C CYS A 230 -13.66 2.44 18.37
N ALA A 231 -13.08 1.71 19.33
CA ALA A 231 -12.84 0.28 19.21
C ALA A 231 -14.15 -0.52 19.14
N ALA A 232 -15.16 -0.15 19.94
CA ALA A 232 -16.47 -0.78 19.92
C ALA A 232 -17.18 -0.53 18.58
N ALA A 233 -17.15 0.70 18.07
CA ALA A 233 -17.70 1.06 16.77
C ALA A 233 -17.02 0.28 15.62
N ALA A 234 -15.68 0.19 15.62
CA ALA A 234 -14.94 -0.55 14.60
C ALA A 234 -15.25 -2.05 14.64
N ARG A 235 -15.32 -2.66 15.84
CA ARG A 235 -15.77 -4.05 15.99
C ARG A 235 -17.21 -4.25 15.53
N GLY A 236 -18.09 -3.29 15.82
CA GLY A 236 -19.48 -3.30 15.35
C GLY A 236 -19.57 -3.28 13.82
N ALA A 237 -18.84 -2.38 13.17
CA ALA A 237 -18.76 -2.31 11.71
C ALA A 237 -18.28 -3.62 11.07
N LEU A 238 -17.21 -4.22 11.62
CA LEU A 238 -16.71 -5.52 11.17
C LEU A 238 -17.70 -6.66 11.45
N ALA A 239 -18.36 -6.65 12.60
CA ALA A 239 -19.38 -7.65 12.94
C ALA A 239 -20.58 -7.57 11.98
N THR A 240 -21.04 -6.37 11.63
CA THR A 240 -22.09 -6.16 10.62
C THR A 240 -21.66 -6.68 9.26
N PHE A 241 -20.44 -6.34 8.80
CA PHE A 241 -19.88 -6.87 7.55
C PHE A 241 -19.85 -8.40 7.57
N HIS A 242 -19.25 -9.01 8.58
CA HIS A 242 -19.20 -10.48 8.69
C HIS A 242 -20.59 -11.10 8.77
N SER A 243 -21.54 -10.48 9.47
CA SER A 243 -22.91 -10.98 9.57
C SER A 243 -23.65 -10.94 8.23
N ALA A 244 -23.40 -9.93 7.40
CA ALA A 244 -23.95 -9.86 6.05
C ALA A 244 -23.47 -11.04 5.18
N TRP A 245 -22.24 -11.51 5.43
CA TRP A 245 -21.56 -12.57 4.68
C TRP A 245 -21.37 -13.88 5.47
N ARG A 246 -22.20 -14.16 6.49
CA ARG A 246 -22.18 -15.45 7.22
C ARG A 246 -23.32 -16.35 6.74
N ARG A 247 -23.20 -16.85 5.51
CA ARG A 247 -24.19 -17.76 4.91
C ARG A 247 -23.49 -18.98 4.32
N PRO A 248 -23.19 -20.01 5.13
CA PRO A 248 -22.47 -21.19 4.66
C PRO A 248 -23.14 -21.80 3.44
N ASP A 249 -22.36 -21.99 2.38
CA ASP A 249 -22.86 -22.59 1.14
C ASP A 249 -22.17 -23.93 0.89
N ARG A 250 -22.80 -25.00 1.40
CA ARG A 250 -22.27 -26.36 1.24
C ARG A 250 -22.22 -26.79 -0.22
N ALA A 251 -23.16 -26.32 -1.05
CA ALA A 251 -23.20 -26.69 -2.46
C ALA A 251 -22.03 -26.04 -3.22
N ALA A 252 -21.74 -24.76 -2.95
CA ALA A 252 -20.56 -24.09 -3.50
C ALA A 252 -19.25 -24.75 -3.04
N VAL A 253 -19.14 -25.12 -1.76
CA VAL A 253 -17.95 -25.85 -1.25
C VAL A 253 -17.79 -27.20 -1.95
N THR A 254 -18.87 -27.98 -2.08
CA THR A 254 -18.86 -29.25 -2.82
C THR A 254 -18.42 -29.04 -4.27
N ALA A 255 -19.01 -28.06 -4.98
CA ALA A 255 -18.64 -27.76 -6.36
C ALA A 255 -17.16 -27.37 -6.52
N LEU A 256 -16.62 -26.55 -5.59
CA LEU A 256 -15.21 -26.19 -5.56
C LEU A 256 -14.33 -27.43 -5.38
N VAL A 257 -14.60 -28.27 -4.37
CA VAL A 257 -13.74 -29.43 -4.09
C VAL A 257 -13.86 -30.52 -5.15
N ASP A 258 -15.03 -30.70 -5.76
CA ASP A 258 -15.24 -31.63 -6.88
C ASP A 258 -14.46 -31.17 -8.11
N ARG A 259 -14.48 -29.86 -8.42
CA ARG A 259 -13.64 -29.29 -9.47
C ARG A 259 -12.16 -29.50 -9.17
N LEU A 260 -11.71 -29.19 -7.96
CA LEU A 260 -10.31 -29.38 -7.57
C LEU A 260 -9.89 -30.85 -7.70
N ALA A 261 -10.76 -31.79 -7.31
CA ALA A 261 -10.52 -33.22 -7.48
C ALA A 261 -10.44 -33.65 -8.95
N ALA A 262 -11.30 -33.11 -9.81
CA ALA A 262 -11.37 -33.45 -11.22
C ALA A 262 -10.26 -32.80 -12.08
N VAL A 263 -9.96 -31.52 -11.83
CA VAL A 263 -9.02 -30.73 -12.63
C VAL A 263 -7.58 -30.81 -12.11
N ALA A 264 -7.41 -30.97 -10.80
CA ALA A 264 -6.12 -30.97 -10.10
C ALA A 264 -5.18 -29.82 -10.55
N PRO A 265 -5.59 -28.54 -10.38
CA PRO A 265 -4.77 -27.38 -10.79
C PRO A 265 -3.39 -27.36 -10.12
N ARG A 266 -2.38 -26.79 -10.79
CA ARG A 266 -0.97 -26.78 -10.36
C ARG A 266 -0.69 -25.70 -9.30
N LEU A 267 -1.35 -25.82 -8.15
CA LEU A 267 -1.19 -24.91 -7.01
C LEU A 267 -1.42 -25.66 -5.69
N LEU A 268 -1.14 -25.02 -4.56
CA LEU A 268 -1.54 -25.50 -3.23
C LEU A 268 -2.58 -24.56 -2.63
N VAL A 269 -3.45 -25.10 -1.77
CA VAL A 269 -4.24 -24.27 -0.86
C VAL A 269 -3.69 -24.43 0.54
N THR A 270 -3.33 -23.31 1.16
CA THR A 270 -2.79 -23.26 2.52
C THR A 270 -3.69 -22.47 3.46
N ALA A 271 -3.55 -22.74 4.75
CA ALA A 271 -4.23 -22.06 5.83
C ALA A 271 -3.21 -21.53 6.85
N GLN A 272 -3.69 -21.13 8.03
CA GLN A 272 -2.87 -20.60 9.12
C GLN A 272 -1.55 -21.35 9.30
N ARG A 273 -0.46 -20.59 9.46
CA ARG A 273 0.91 -21.08 9.68
C ARG A 273 1.43 -21.98 8.53
N GLY A 274 0.94 -21.76 7.31
CA GLY A 274 1.40 -22.47 6.10
C GLY A 274 0.90 -23.93 6.00
N ARG A 275 -0.09 -24.33 6.81
CA ARG A 275 -0.65 -25.68 6.75
C ARG A 275 -1.32 -25.93 5.39
N ILE A 276 -0.86 -26.92 4.64
CA ILE A 276 -1.52 -27.35 3.39
C ILE A 276 -2.87 -27.99 3.72
N VAL A 277 -3.94 -27.47 3.12
CA VAL A 277 -5.31 -27.96 3.29
C VAL A 277 -5.88 -28.61 2.03
N TRP A 278 -5.26 -28.39 0.88
CA TRP A 278 -5.49 -29.12 -0.36
C TRP A 278 -4.21 -29.19 -1.20
N ASP A 279 -4.02 -30.31 -1.89
CA ASP A 279 -2.79 -30.67 -2.59
C ASP A 279 -3.12 -31.42 -3.91
N PRO A 280 -2.61 -30.97 -5.07
CA PRO A 280 -2.91 -31.59 -6.35
C PRO A 280 -2.27 -32.97 -6.53
N ALA A 281 -1.29 -33.34 -5.71
CA ALA A 281 -0.73 -34.70 -5.72
C ALA A 281 -1.69 -35.75 -5.15
N VAL A 282 -2.65 -35.32 -4.32
CA VAL A 282 -3.70 -36.17 -3.74
C VAL A 282 -5.05 -35.45 -3.84
N PRO A 283 -5.53 -35.16 -5.06
CA PRO A 283 -6.57 -34.14 -5.30
C PRO A 283 -7.93 -34.49 -4.69
N THR A 284 -8.18 -35.78 -4.41
CA THR A 284 -9.38 -36.30 -3.73
C THR A 284 -9.34 -36.14 -2.20
N ARG A 285 -8.20 -35.78 -1.61
CA ARG A 285 -8.05 -35.56 -0.15
C ARG A 285 -8.52 -34.16 0.26
N THR A 286 -9.82 -33.92 0.15
CA THR A 286 -10.43 -32.58 0.31
C THR A 286 -10.90 -32.26 1.73
N GLY A 287 -10.93 -33.24 2.64
CA GLY A 287 -11.55 -33.08 3.96
C GLY A 287 -10.96 -31.95 4.84
N ALA A 288 -9.67 -31.63 4.68
CA ALA A 288 -9.07 -30.50 5.40
C ALA A 288 -9.55 -29.15 4.86
N LEU A 289 -9.64 -29.00 3.53
CA LEU A 289 -10.20 -27.82 2.87
C LEU A 289 -11.69 -27.63 3.20
N VAL A 290 -12.49 -28.71 3.10
CA VAL A 290 -13.92 -28.66 3.46
C VAL A 290 -14.13 -28.17 4.89
N ARG A 291 -13.33 -28.65 5.86
CA ARG A 291 -13.40 -28.16 7.25
C ARG A 291 -13.03 -26.69 7.36
N THR A 292 -12.05 -26.23 6.60
CA THR A 292 -11.62 -24.83 6.59
C THR A 292 -12.67 -23.90 5.95
N LEU A 293 -13.37 -24.35 4.92
CA LEU A 293 -14.41 -23.58 4.23
C LEU A 293 -15.81 -23.74 4.84
N ARG A 294 -15.95 -24.48 5.96
CA ARG A 294 -17.25 -24.84 6.55
C ARG A 294 -18.16 -23.63 6.83
N GLU A 295 -17.55 -22.50 7.19
CA GLU A 295 -18.27 -21.27 7.56
C GLU A 295 -18.17 -20.18 6.48
N ALA A 296 -17.49 -20.47 5.36
CA ALA A 296 -17.37 -19.53 4.24
C ALA A 296 -18.70 -19.42 3.50
N ASP A 297 -19.06 -18.20 3.11
CA ASP A 297 -20.25 -17.97 2.31
C ASP A 297 -20.03 -18.28 0.83
N GLY A 298 -21.14 -18.44 0.08
CA GLY A 298 -21.08 -18.77 -1.34
C GLY A 298 -20.34 -17.74 -2.21
N VAL A 299 -20.37 -16.45 -1.85
CA VAL A 299 -19.62 -15.41 -2.58
C VAL A 299 -18.13 -15.57 -2.33
N ALA A 300 -17.71 -15.77 -1.08
CA ALA A 300 -16.32 -16.06 -0.73
C ALA A 300 -15.81 -17.34 -1.41
N VAL A 301 -16.60 -18.42 -1.41
CA VAL A 301 -16.21 -19.71 -2.05
C VAL A 301 -16.07 -19.55 -3.56
N THR A 302 -16.98 -18.83 -4.20
CA THR A 302 -16.89 -18.53 -5.64
C THR A 302 -15.66 -17.68 -5.95
N ALA A 303 -15.40 -16.66 -5.14
CA ALA A 303 -14.23 -15.81 -5.28
C ALA A 303 -12.91 -16.58 -5.08
N ILE A 304 -12.87 -17.52 -4.13
CA ILE A 304 -11.75 -18.45 -3.96
C ILE A 304 -11.60 -19.31 -5.22
N ASP A 305 -12.68 -19.86 -5.78
CA ASP A 305 -12.60 -20.65 -7.01
C ASP A 305 -11.98 -19.87 -8.17
N GLU A 306 -12.43 -18.63 -8.38
CA GLU A 306 -11.90 -17.70 -9.37
C GLU A 306 -10.41 -17.40 -9.16
N ASP A 307 -10.01 -17.13 -7.92
CA ASP A 307 -8.60 -16.88 -7.57
C ASP A 307 -7.72 -18.11 -7.84
N LEU A 308 -8.19 -19.31 -7.52
CA LEU A 308 -7.47 -20.56 -7.78
C LEU A 308 -7.35 -20.83 -9.29
N ARG A 309 -8.39 -20.52 -10.07
CA ARG A 309 -8.33 -20.60 -11.54
C ARG A 309 -7.30 -19.63 -12.11
N LEU A 310 -7.29 -18.39 -11.62
CA LEU A 310 -6.33 -17.38 -12.06
C LEU A 310 -4.88 -17.79 -11.77
N ILE A 311 -4.61 -18.34 -10.57
CA ILE A 311 -3.28 -18.85 -10.24
C ILE A 311 -2.87 -19.97 -11.19
N ASP A 312 -3.75 -20.95 -11.45
CA ASP A 312 -3.47 -22.05 -12.37
C ASP A 312 -3.26 -21.54 -13.81
N GLU A 313 -4.09 -20.62 -14.28
CA GLU A 313 -3.97 -19.99 -15.59
C GLU A 313 -2.63 -19.28 -15.74
N ARG A 314 -2.28 -18.37 -14.83
CA ARG A 314 -1.01 -17.62 -14.88
C ARG A 314 0.20 -18.55 -14.74
N SER A 315 0.11 -19.58 -13.91
CA SER A 315 1.17 -20.58 -13.79
C SER A 315 1.35 -21.40 -15.07
N ARG A 316 0.25 -21.84 -15.70
CA ARG A 316 0.29 -22.55 -16.99
C ARG A 316 0.82 -21.66 -18.11
N ALA A 317 0.34 -20.42 -18.20
CA ALA A 317 0.81 -19.46 -19.19
C ALA A 317 2.31 -19.20 -19.04
N PHE A 318 2.78 -19.01 -17.80
CA PHE A 318 4.21 -18.87 -17.52
C PHE A 318 4.99 -20.08 -18.01
N HIS A 319 4.61 -21.29 -17.59
CA HIS A 319 5.30 -22.53 -17.99
C HIS A 319 5.24 -22.81 -19.50
N ALA A 320 4.10 -22.57 -20.15
CA ALA A 320 3.92 -22.81 -21.57
C ALA A 320 4.76 -21.85 -22.43
N ALA A 321 5.10 -20.68 -21.90
CA ALA A 321 5.95 -19.72 -22.57
C ALA A 321 7.45 -20.09 -22.51
N LEU A 322 7.86 -21.10 -21.75
CA LEU A 322 9.29 -21.43 -21.55
C LEU A 322 9.73 -22.53 -22.52
N VAL A 323 10.95 -22.40 -23.06
CA VAL A 323 11.55 -23.44 -23.92
C VAL A 323 11.84 -24.73 -23.14
N GLU A 324 12.30 -24.60 -21.89
CA GLU A 324 12.62 -25.73 -21.01
C GLU A 324 12.09 -25.46 -19.59
N PRO A 325 10.80 -25.73 -19.31
CA PRO A 325 10.19 -25.40 -18.02
C PRO A 325 10.79 -26.15 -16.82
N ASP A 326 11.37 -27.33 -17.08
CA ASP A 326 11.99 -28.16 -16.05
C ASP A 326 13.37 -27.64 -15.60
N ALA A 327 13.99 -26.74 -16.39
CA ALA A 327 15.24 -26.08 -16.04
C ALA A 327 15.12 -25.02 -14.93
N LEU A 328 13.90 -24.69 -14.49
CA LEU A 328 13.71 -23.82 -13.33
C LEU A 328 14.20 -24.52 -12.04
N PRO A 329 14.99 -23.84 -11.20
CA PRO A 329 15.53 -24.41 -9.98
C PRO A 329 14.44 -24.69 -8.93
N THR A 330 14.82 -25.43 -7.90
CA THR A 330 14.05 -25.47 -6.65
C THR A 330 14.20 -24.15 -5.91
N ALA A 331 13.12 -23.66 -5.31
CA ALA A 331 13.12 -22.41 -4.56
C ALA A 331 14.14 -22.43 -3.41
N ASP A 332 14.81 -21.30 -3.18
CA ASP A 332 15.70 -21.11 -2.04
C ASP A 332 14.96 -21.35 -0.70
N ALA A 333 15.66 -21.92 0.29
CA ALA A 333 15.14 -22.12 1.63
C ALA A 333 14.74 -20.80 2.34
N ALA A 334 15.33 -19.67 1.93
CA ALA A 334 15.06 -18.34 2.44
C ALA A 334 13.81 -17.67 1.83
N ILE A 335 13.15 -18.28 0.84
CA ILE A 335 11.96 -17.69 0.22
C ILE A 335 10.81 -17.56 1.23
N ALA A 336 10.16 -16.39 1.24
CA ALA A 336 9.07 -16.10 2.17
C ALA A 336 7.90 -17.09 1.96
N GLN A 337 7.32 -17.58 3.05
CA GLN A 337 6.17 -18.52 3.03
C GLN A 337 4.90 -17.84 3.58
N SER A 338 4.63 -16.64 3.07
CA SER A 338 3.56 -15.74 3.54
C SER A 338 3.08 -14.82 2.40
N GLY A 339 1.96 -14.13 2.60
CA GLY A 339 1.38 -13.22 1.60
C GLY A 339 0.14 -13.81 0.91
N TYR A 340 -0.43 -13.02 -0.01
CA TYR A 340 -1.62 -13.37 -0.80
C TYR A 340 -1.48 -14.73 -1.48
N SER A 341 -0.33 -14.93 -2.13
CA SER A 341 0.17 -16.16 -2.70
C SER A 341 1.71 -16.13 -2.65
N TYR A 342 2.33 -17.30 -2.57
CA TYR A 342 3.79 -17.43 -2.50
C TYR A 342 4.26 -18.72 -3.14
N LEU A 343 5.51 -18.77 -3.62
CA LEU A 343 6.10 -20.02 -4.08
C LEU A 343 6.42 -20.95 -2.90
N HIS A 344 5.81 -22.12 -2.87
CA HIS A 344 6.01 -23.08 -1.78
C HIS A 344 7.38 -23.76 -1.88
N ARG A 345 8.22 -23.54 -0.86
CA ARG A 345 9.65 -23.90 -0.85
C ARG A 345 9.97 -25.33 -1.31
N THR A 346 9.22 -26.33 -0.84
CA THR A 346 9.51 -27.75 -1.15
C THR A 346 8.66 -28.35 -2.26
N ARG A 347 7.58 -27.68 -2.67
CA ARG A 347 6.61 -28.25 -3.61
C ARG A 347 6.72 -27.65 -4.99
N ARG A 348 7.43 -26.53 -5.13
CA ARG A 348 7.61 -25.80 -6.39
C ARG A 348 6.27 -25.51 -7.07
N LEU A 349 5.30 -25.10 -6.25
CA LEU A 349 3.94 -24.72 -6.64
C LEU A 349 3.60 -23.41 -5.93
N ILE A 350 2.74 -22.61 -6.57
CA ILE A 350 2.18 -21.41 -5.93
C ILE A 350 1.17 -21.85 -4.88
N ALA A 351 1.34 -21.38 -3.65
CA ALA A 351 0.41 -21.60 -2.55
C ALA A 351 -0.53 -20.40 -2.40
N TYR A 352 -1.83 -20.68 -2.35
CA TYR A 352 -2.88 -19.71 -2.04
C TYR A 352 -3.20 -19.73 -0.55
N ASN A 353 -2.94 -18.62 0.15
CA ASN A 353 -3.15 -18.53 1.58
C ASN A 353 -4.58 -18.06 1.91
N LEU A 354 -5.41 -18.95 2.47
CA LEU A 354 -6.78 -18.64 2.90
C LEU A 354 -6.85 -17.68 4.09
N HIS A 355 -5.79 -17.59 4.90
CA HIS A 355 -5.78 -16.81 6.15
C HIS A 355 -4.71 -15.73 6.12
N GLU A 356 -4.49 -15.10 4.97
CA GLU A 356 -3.63 -13.93 4.89
C GLU A 356 -4.24 -12.79 5.73
N PRO A 357 -3.51 -12.25 6.72
CA PRO A 357 -4.02 -11.17 7.57
C PRO A 357 -4.52 -9.98 6.75
N GLY A 358 -5.70 -9.46 7.11
CA GLY A 358 -6.31 -8.31 6.44
C GLY A 358 -7.10 -8.62 5.16
N MET A 359 -7.05 -9.85 4.64
CA MET A 359 -7.75 -10.23 3.40
C MET A 359 -9.15 -10.81 3.60
N GLU A 360 -9.42 -11.44 4.75
CA GLU A 360 -10.70 -12.08 5.10
C GLU A 360 -11.33 -12.93 3.97
N ARG A 361 -10.53 -13.75 3.27
CA ARG A 361 -10.97 -14.51 2.08
C ARG A 361 -12.16 -15.46 2.32
N LEU A 362 -12.51 -15.72 3.57
CA LEU A 362 -13.63 -16.59 3.95
C LEU A 362 -14.95 -15.83 4.15
N HIS A 363 -14.95 -14.50 4.01
CA HIS A 363 -16.11 -13.66 4.30
C HIS A 363 -16.32 -12.58 3.23
N GLY A 364 -17.36 -12.76 2.43
CA GLY A 364 -17.83 -11.81 1.44
C GLY A 364 -16.98 -11.74 0.18
N PRO A 365 -17.14 -10.67 -0.61
CA PRO A 365 -16.46 -10.53 -1.89
C PRO A 365 -14.96 -10.22 -1.74
N THR A 366 -14.16 -10.66 -2.72
CA THR A 366 -12.73 -10.31 -2.81
C THR A 366 -12.53 -8.80 -2.81
N LEU A 367 -11.52 -8.33 -2.09
CA LEU A 367 -11.17 -6.91 -2.04
C LEU A 367 -10.88 -6.34 -3.43
N PRO A 368 -11.27 -5.09 -3.71
CA PRO A 368 -10.88 -4.39 -4.94
C PRO A 368 -9.37 -4.49 -5.18
N TYR A 369 -8.97 -4.69 -6.44
CA TYR A 369 -7.58 -4.88 -6.89
C TYR A 369 -6.84 -6.13 -6.36
N ALA A 370 -7.40 -6.88 -5.40
CA ALA A 370 -6.71 -8.04 -4.83
C ALA A 370 -6.47 -9.15 -5.85
N ARG A 371 -7.38 -9.32 -6.82
CA ARG A 371 -7.22 -10.30 -7.90
C ARG A 371 -6.13 -9.91 -8.89
N ALA A 372 -6.07 -8.63 -9.27
CA ALA A 372 -4.99 -8.09 -10.10
C ALA A 372 -3.63 -8.25 -9.40
N MET A 373 -3.59 -7.95 -8.09
CA MET A 373 -2.40 -8.18 -7.25
C MET A 373 -2.06 -9.67 -7.12
N LEU A 374 -3.05 -10.56 -7.06
CA LEU A 374 -2.84 -12.01 -6.99
C LEU A 374 -2.17 -12.54 -8.26
N ALA A 375 -2.63 -12.12 -9.44
CA ALA A 375 -1.99 -12.47 -10.69
C ALA A 375 -0.56 -11.93 -10.77
N ALA A 376 -0.37 -10.64 -10.45
CA ALA A 376 0.94 -10.02 -10.41
C ALA A 376 1.91 -10.76 -9.47
N ARG A 377 1.45 -11.14 -8.27
CA ARG A 377 2.26 -11.90 -7.32
C ARG A 377 2.56 -13.30 -7.84
N THR A 378 1.57 -14.01 -8.38
CA THR A 378 1.75 -15.36 -8.94
C THR A 378 2.86 -15.39 -9.99
N VAL A 379 2.83 -14.44 -10.93
CA VAL A 379 3.87 -14.32 -11.97
C VAL A 379 5.21 -13.91 -11.36
N HIS A 380 5.23 -12.96 -10.42
CA HIS A 380 6.46 -12.49 -9.77
C HIS A 380 7.20 -13.63 -9.04
N GLU A 381 6.46 -14.50 -8.34
CA GLU A 381 7.00 -15.67 -7.66
C GLU A 381 7.63 -16.68 -8.64
N TRP A 382 6.99 -16.94 -9.78
CA TRP A 382 7.61 -17.75 -10.86
C TRP A 382 8.83 -17.07 -11.49
N ALA A 383 8.76 -15.75 -11.65
CA ALA A 383 9.84 -14.96 -12.21
C ALA A 383 11.10 -14.98 -11.33
N HIS A 384 10.98 -15.11 -10.01
CA HIS A 384 12.13 -15.34 -9.13
C HIS A 384 12.90 -16.61 -9.51
N LEU A 385 12.21 -17.72 -9.79
CA LEU A 385 12.89 -18.94 -10.25
C LEU A 385 13.58 -18.74 -11.61
N ALA A 386 12.97 -18.00 -12.53
CA ALA A 386 13.60 -17.65 -13.80
C ALA A 386 14.87 -16.81 -13.60
N VAL A 387 14.86 -15.90 -12.64
CA VAL A 387 16.02 -15.07 -12.27
C VAL A 387 17.13 -15.92 -11.68
N GLU A 388 16.80 -16.86 -10.77
CA GLU A 388 17.73 -17.84 -10.19
C GLU A 388 18.29 -18.79 -11.27
N ALA A 389 17.49 -19.15 -12.27
CA ALA A 389 17.91 -19.93 -13.44
C ALA A 389 18.83 -19.15 -14.41
N GLY A 390 19.12 -17.88 -14.12
CA GLY A 390 20.00 -17.04 -14.93
C GLY A 390 19.35 -16.41 -16.17
N TRP A 391 18.01 -16.41 -16.29
CA TRP A 391 17.31 -15.95 -17.50
C TRP A 391 17.20 -14.45 -17.66
N VAL A 392 17.66 -13.71 -16.66
CA VAL A 392 17.80 -12.26 -16.74
C VAL A 392 19.28 -11.92 -16.55
N PRO A 393 20.16 -12.30 -17.48
CA PRO A 393 21.60 -12.15 -17.30
C PRO A 393 22.01 -10.67 -17.26
N LEU A 394 23.23 -10.45 -16.79
CA LEU A 394 23.91 -9.18 -16.97
C LEU A 394 24.24 -9.02 -18.46
N VAL A 395 23.77 -7.95 -19.09
CA VAL A 395 24.03 -7.62 -20.50
C VAL A 395 25.15 -6.61 -20.69
N VAL A 396 25.74 -6.18 -19.58
CA VAL A 396 26.95 -5.35 -19.52
C VAL A 396 28.11 -6.17 -18.98
N GLY A 397 29.35 -5.72 -19.19
CA GLY A 397 30.50 -6.40 -18.59
C GLY A 397 30.48 -6.31 -17.05
N ALA A 398 31.02 -7.31 -16.34
CA ALA A 398 31.11 -7.28 -14.88
C ALA A 398 31.87 -6.05 -14.36
N ARG A 399 32.91 -5.62 -15.09
CA ARG A 399 33.63 -4.36 -14.82
C ARG A 399 32.73 -3.14 -14.96
N GLU A 400 31.92 -3.08 -16.01
CA GLU A 400 30.98 -1.96 -16.22
C GLU A 400 29.90 -1.90 -15.12
N LEU A 401 29.37 -3.05 -14.67
CA LEU A 401 28.48 -3.08 -13.52
C LEU A 401 29.18 -2.58 -12.25
N ALA A 402 30.42 -3.01 -12.01
CA ALA A 402 31.21 -2.54 -10.88
C ALA A 402 31.47 -1.03 -10.96
N ASP A 403 31.76 -0.50 -12.15
CA ASP A 403 31.94 0.94 -12.39
C ASP A 403 30.63 1.72 -12.15
N ARG A 404 29.47 1.19 -12.58
CA ARG A 404 28.15 1.77 -12.27
C ARG A 404 27.83 1.76 -10.77
N ALA A 405 28.17 0.68 -10.07
CA ALA A 405 28.00 0.58 -8.62
C ALA A 405 28.94 1.54 -7.87
N ALA A 406 30.18 1.69 -8.34
CA ALA A 406 31.13 2.67 -7.82
C ALA A 406 30.66 4.10 -8.07
N ALA A 407 30.07 4.40 -9.23
CA ALA A 407 29.50 5.72 -9.52
C ALA A 407 28.35 6.06 -8.56
N PHE A 408 27.44 5.09 -8.31
CA PHE A 408 26.40 5.26 -7.29
C PHE A 408 27.00 5.49 -5.89
N ALA A 409 27.99 4.69 -5.50
CA ALA A 409 28.66 4.83 -4.20
C ALA A 409 29.29 6.21 -4.02
N VAL A 410 29.98 6.73 -5.03
CA VAL A 410 30.59 8.07 -5.02
C VAL A 410 29.52 9.16 -4.88
N GLU A 411 28.41 9.07 -5.60
CA GLU A 411 27.31 10.04 -5.48
C GLU A 411 26.66 10.02 -4.09
N VAL A 412 26.52 8.84 -3.48
CA VAL A 412 26.04 8.70 -2.10
C VAL A 412 27.03 9.29 -1.10
N ASP A 413 28.31 8.93 -1.18
CA ASP A 413 29.34 9.44 -0.26
C ASP A 413 29.44 10.97 -0.35
N ALA A 414 29.32 11.53 -1.56
CA ALA A 414 29.23 12.97 -1.76
C ALA A 414 28.00 13.57 -1.09
N ALA A 415 26.81 12.97 -1.25
CA ALA A 415 25.59 13.43 -0.60
C ALA A 415 25.71 13.42 0.94
N VAL A 416 26.30 12.36 1.50
CA VAL A 416 26.51 12.21 2.95
C VAL A 416 27.49 13.27 3.47
N ALA A 417 28.58 13.51 2.74
CA ALA A 417 29.56 14.52 3.10
C ALA A 417 28.95 15.93 3.13
N THR A 418 28.11 16.26 2.13
CA THR A 418 27.46 17.58 2.02
C THR A 418 26.17 17.73 2.83
N ALA A 419 25.64 16.64 3.40
CA ALA A 419 24.41 16.68 4.18
C ALA A 419 24.51 17.68 5.35
N PRO A 420 23.39 18.27 5.81
CA PRO A 420 23.41 19.18 6.96
C PRO A 420 24.04 18.54 8.20
N ALA A 421 24.75 19.33 9.01
CA ALA A 421 25.44 18.83 10.20
C ALA A 421 24.51 18.08 11.17
N ALA A 422 23.27 18.56 11.33
CA ALA A 422 22.26 17.92 12.16
C ALA A 422 21.87 16.52 11.63
N ILE A 423 21.79 16.33 10.31
CA ILE A 423 21.50 15.04 9.70
C ILE A 423 22.70 14.09 9.88
N ARG A 424 23.92 14.56 9.62
CA ARG A 424 25.13 13.75 9.85
C ARG A 424 25.22 13.27 11.30
N ALA A 425 24.92 14.14 12.26
CA ALA A 425 24.89 13.78 13.68
C ALA A 425 23.76 12.75 13.98
N LEU A 426 22.55 12.97 13.45
CA LEU A 426 21.42 12.07 13.62
C LEU A 426 21.69 10.65 13.11
N THR A 427 22.39 10.52 11.97
CA THR A 427 22.66 9.24 11.33
C THR A 427 24.00 8.61 11.74
N ALA A 428 24.83 9.30 12.53
CA ALA A 428 26.22 8.90 12.78
C ALA A 428 26.37 7.47 13.31
N ALA A 429 25.49 7.04 14.22
CA ALA A 429 25.52 5.69 14.79
C ALA A 429 25.18 4.61 13.74
N ASP A 430 24.17 4.82 12.91
CA ASP A 430 23.79 3.91 11.83
C ASP A 430 24.90 3.84 10.76
N VAL A 431 25.50 4.99 10.40
CA VAL A 431 26.65 5.04 9.49
C VAL A 431 27.82 4.25 10.05
N ALA A 432 28.21 4.50 11.31
CA ALA A 432 29.31 3.79 11.96
C ALA A 432 29.06 2.28 12.01
N GLN A 433 27.82 1.85 12.27
CA GLN A 433 27.42 0.44 12.26
C GLN A 433 27.54 -0.17 10.86
N LEU A 434 27.05 0.51 9.83
CA LEU A 434 27.09 0.03 8.45
C LEU A 434 28.52 -0.06 7.91
N THR A 435 29.42 0.82 8.36
CA THR A 435 30.81 0.89 7.88
C THR A 435 31.83 0.19 8.80
N GLN A 436 31.40 -0.66 9.75
CA GLN A 436 32.32 -1.39 10.65
C GLN A 436 33.36 -2.24 9.91
N GLY A 437 33.08 -2.66 8.68
CA GLY A 437 34.01 -3.40 7.82
C GLY A 437 35.07 -2.56 7.09
N GLY A 438 35.13 -1.24 7.34
CA GLY A 438 36.09 -0.34 6.69
C GLY A 438 35.72 0.11 5.26
N GLU A 439 34.57 -0.33 4.75
CA GLU A 439 34.02 0.14 3.47
C GLU A 439 33.37 1.53 3.62
N SER A 440 33.34 2.33 2.54
CA SER A 440 32.56 3.57 2.53
C SER A 440 31.06 3.26 2.58
N LEU A 441 30.27 4.19 3.14
CA LEU A 441 28.83 4.03 3.23
C LEU A 441 28.20 3.85 1.84
N GLY A 442 28.65 4.61 0.84
CA GLY A 442 28.22 4.48 -0.54
C GLY A 442 28.36 3.06 -1.09
N ARG A 443 29.47 2.37 -0.80
CA ARG A 443 29.68 0.98 -1.22
C ARG A 443 28.71 0.01 -0.52
N VAL A 444 28.47 0.22 0.77
CA VAL A 444 27.51 -0.58 1.54
C VAL A 444 26.09 -0.41 0.97
N LEU A 445 25.68 0.83 0.68
CA LEU A 445 24.37 1.09 0.10
C LEU A 445 24.25 0.59 -1.34
N ALA A 446 25.33 0.66 -2.14
CA ALA A 446 25.35 0.05 -3.48
C ALA A 446 25.10 -1.45 -3.41
N ARG A 447 25.69 -2.15 -2.44
CA ARG A 447 25.42 -3.57 -2.18
C ARG A 447 23.96 -3.80 -1.80
N ILE A 448 23.38 -2.98 -0.90
CA ILE A 448 21.95 -3.08 -0.55
C ILE A 448 21.05 -2.94 -1.79
N VAL A 449 21.36 -2.02 -2.71
CA VAL A 449 20.60 -1.89 -3.97
C VAL A 449 20.78 -3.15 -4.83
N LEU A 450 22.01 -3.63 -5.00
CA LEU A 450 22.31 -4.84 -5.77
C LEU A 450 21.65 -6.10 -5.19
N ASP A 451 21.58 -6.23 -3.88
CA ASP A 451 20.89 -7.34 -3.19
C ASP A 451 19.37 -7.34 -3.46
N ARG A 452 18.80 -6.21 -3.90
CA ARG A 452 17.39 -6.07 -4.32
C ARG A 452 17.17 -6.18 -5.83
N VAL A 453 18.23 -6.19 -6.64
CA VAL A 453 18.11 -6.35 -8.09
C VAL A 453 17.39 -7.65 -8.50
N PRO A 454 17.48 -8.79 -7.78
CA PRO A 454 16.67 -9.97 -8.09
C PRO A 454 15.16 -9.69 -8.20
N ASP A 455 14.58 -8.89 -7.29
CA ASP A 455 13.16 -8.50 -7.33
C ASP A 455 12.86 -7.66 -8.59
N TYR A 456 13.77 -6.78 -9.01
CA TYR A 456 13.61 -5.97 -10.23
C TYR A 456 13.71 -6.84 -11.49
N ARG A 457 14.65 -7.80 -11.50
CA ARG A 457 14.78 -8.80 -12.57
C ARG A 457 13.52 -9.66 -12.68
N ALA A 458 12.90 -10.01 -11.55
CA ALA A 458 11.63 -10.73 -11.54
C ALA A 458 10.51 -9.88 -12.16
N ASN A 459 10.45 -8.57 -11.88
CA ASN A 459 9.51 -7.65 -12.52
C ASN A 459 9.74 -7.51 -14.05
N LEU A 460 11.00 -7.53 -14.51
CA LEU A 460 11.32 -7.53 -15.95
C LEU A 460 10.73 -8.73 -16.68
N VAL A 461 10.83 -9.93 -16.08
CA VAL A 461 10.21 -11.15 -16.62
C VAL A 461 8.69 -11.05 -16.50
N GLY A 462 8.19 -10.65 -15.33
CA GLY A 462 6.76 -10.59 -15.05
C GLY A 462 5.99 -9.69 -15.99
N ARG A 463 6.58 -8.57 -16.43
CA ARG A 463 5.98 -7.66 -17.43
C ARG A 463 5.47 -8.36 -18.69
N ARG A 464 6.06 -9.48 -19.08
CA ARG A 464 5.68 -10.26 -20.28
C ARG A 464 4.35 -11.00 -20.12
N PHE A 465 3.93 -11.23 -18.87
CA PHE A 465 2.78 -12.06 -18.53
C PHE A 465 1.64 -11.27 -17.88
N LEU A 466 1.90 -10.03 -17.49
CA LEU A 466 0.94 -9.20 -16.78
C LEU A 466 0.23 -8.25 -17.72
N ASP A 467 -1.10 -8.19 -17.58
CA ASP A 467 -1.90 -7.16 -18.21
C ASP A 467 -1.68 -5.78 -17.54
N GLU A 468 -2.31 -4.74 -18.08
CA GLU A 468 -2.12 -3.39 -17.58
C GLU A 468 -2.67 -3.20 -16.16
N ALA A 469 -3.85 -3.74 -15.85
CA ALA A 469 -4.45 -3.60 -14.52
C ALA A 469 -3.65 -4.34 -13.45
N GLU A 470 -3.10 -5.51 -13.79
CA GLU A 470 -2.19 -6.29 -12.93
C GLU A 470 -0.89 -5.54 -12.64
N ARG A 471 -0.28 -4.91 -13.66
CA ARG A 471 0.93 -4.08 -13.48
C ARG A 471 0.65 -2.84 -12.64
N GLU A 472 -0.43 -2.12 -12.92
CA GLU A 472 -0.82 -0.92 -12.18
C GLU A 472 -1.12 -1.23 -10.71
N ALA A 473 -1.87 -2.29 -10.43
CA ALA A 473 -2.12 -2.75 -9.07
C ALA A 473 -0.80 -3.07 -8.35
N TYR A 474 0.12 -3.79 -9.00
CA TYR A 474 1.41 -4.15 -8.43
C TYR A 474 2.28 -2.94 -8.11
N VAL A 475 2.45 -2.02 -9.06
CA VAL A 475 3.33 -0.85 -8.88
C VAL A 475 2.75 0.08 -7.81
N ARG A 476 1.45 0.37 -7.85
CA ARG A 476 0.80 1.28 -6.87
C ARG A 476 0.75 0.70 -5.46
N HIS A 477 0.75 -0.64 -5.34
CA HIS A 477 0.86 -1.33 -4.05
C HIS A 477 2.27 -1.24 -3.47
N ASN A 478 3.32 -1.27 -4.31
CA ASN A 478 4.71 -1.34 -3.86
C ASN A 478 5.41 0.02 -3.76
N VAL A 479 5.02 1.03 -4.54
CA VAL A 479 5.57 2.40 -4.44
C VAL A 479 4.80 3.15 -3.36
N ARG A 480 5.39 3.22 -2.16
CA ARG A 480 4.75 3.79 -0.96
C ARG A 480 5.77 4.50 -0.07
N SER A 481 5.31 5.15 1.00
CA SER A 481 6.23 5.66 2.02
C SER A 481 6.88 4.54 2.82
N LEU A 482 8.18 4.70 3.10
CA LEU A 482 9.02 3.77 3.85
C LEU A 482 9.30 4.20 5.29
N ARG A 483 8.75 5.34 5.75
CA ARG A 483 9.00 5.85 7.12
C ARG A 483 8.61 4.88 8.24
N HIS A 484 7.77 3.89 7.95
CA HIS A 484 7.40 2.85 8.91
C HIS A 484 8.48 1.80 9.14
N GLU A 485 9.30 1.56 8.13
CA GLU A 485 10.38 0.57 8.17
C GLU A 485 11.72 1.19 8.56
N TYR A 486 11.87 2.49 8.30
CA TYR A 486 13.10 3.23 8.49
C TYR A 486 12.88 4.41 9.45
N PRO A 487 13.30 4.30 10.72
CA PRO A 487 13.29 5.45 11.61
C PRO A 487 14.26 6.54 11.10
N PRO A 488 14.11 7.81 11.53
CA PRO A 488 14.92 8.92 11.01
C PRO A 488 16.45 8.72 11.09
N ALA A 489 16.94 7.96 12.06
CA ALA A 489 18.36 7.63 12.20
C ALA A 489 18.90 6.73 11.06
N ARG A 490 18.02 6.01 10.35
CA ARG A 490 18.34 5.10 9.22
C ARG A 490 18.01 5.72 7.86
N LEU A 491 18.24 7.04 7.74
CA LEU A 491 17.91 7.83 6.56
C LEU A 491 18.60 7.31 5.28
N TRP A 492 19.86 6.86 5.37
CA TRP A 492 20.65 6.44 4.21
C TRP A 492 20.21 5.08 3.63
N PRO A 493 19.98 4.02 4.43
CA PRO A 493 19.30 2.83 3.94
C PRO A 493 17.93 3.10 3.33
N MET A 494 17.16 4.05 3.90
CA MET A 494 15.88 4.47 3.33
C MET A 494 16.04 5.12 1.95
N LEU A 495 17.06 5.97 1.76
CA LEU A 495 17.38 6.58 0.45
C LEU A 495 17.62 5.51 -0.61
N ALA A 496 18.49 4.54 -0.31
CA ALA A 496 18.82 3.45 -1.23
C ALA A 496 17.56 2.64 -1.61
N ARG A 497 16.70 2.34 -0.64
CA ARG A 497 15.44 1.63 -0.88
C ARG A 497 14.46 2.45 -1.71
N TYR A 498 14.31 3.74 -1.43
CA TYR A 498 13.45 4.65 -2.20
C TYR A 498 13.89 4.79 -3.65
N LEU A 499 15.18 5.01 -3.91
CA LEU A 499 15.71 5.13 -5.28
C LEU A 499 15.54 3.83 -6.08
N TYR A 500 15.58 2.69 -5.40
CA TYR A 500 15.28 1.38 -5.98
C TYR A 500 13.78 1.22 -6.29
N GLU A 501 12.89 1.49 -5.34
CA GLU A 501 11.43 1.40 -5.56
C GLU A 501 10.92 2.40 -6.60
N TYR A 502 11.58 3.56 -6.73
CA TYR A 502 11.33 4.51 -7.82
C TYR A 502 11.44 3.86 -9.20
N GLN A 503 12.33 2.87 -9.37
CA GLN A 503 12.49 2.17 -10.64
C GLN A 503 11.27 1.30 -11.00
N TYR A 504 10.39 0.97 -10.05
CA TYR A 504 9.18 0.21 -10.33
C TYR A 504 8.17 1.00 -11.18
N LEU A 505 8.22 2.33 -11.14
CA LEU A 505 7.37 3.18 -11.97
C LEU A 505 7.63 3.00 -13.47
N ARG A 506 8.78 2.43 -13.85
CA ARG A 506 9.08 2.05 -15.24
C ARG A 506 8.19 0.91 -15.77
N PHE A 507 7.48 0.22 -14.89
CA PHE A 507 6.52 -0.85 -15.23
C PHE A 507 5.07 -0.37 -15.24
N SER A 508 4.84 0.91 -14.97
CA SER A 508 3.53 1.55 -14.94
C SER A 508 3.38 2.53 -16.10
N ASP A 509 2.14 2.88 -16.42
CA ASP A 509 1.77 3.90 -17.40
C ASP A 509 1.60 5.30 -16.77
N VAL A 510 2.04 5.49 -15.51
CA VAL A 510 2.19 6.82 -14.85
C VAL A 510 3.07 7.73 -15.71
N GLU A 511 2.49 8.82 -16.22
CA GLU A 511 3.16 9.75 -17.14
C GLU A 511 4.35 10.50 -16.49
N ASP A 512 4.14 11.08 -15.30
CA ASP A 512 5.19 11.77 -14.55
C ASP A 512 5.56 10.97 -13.29
N ALA A 513 6.43 9.97 -13.49
CA ALA A 513 6.91 9.11 -12.43
C ALA A 513 7.58 9.89 -11.29
N ARG A 514 8.32 10.95 -11.61
CA ARG A 514 9.02 11.77 -10.60
C ARG A 514 8.01 12.46 -9.69
N THR A 515 7.05 13.17 -10.27
CA THR A 515 6.03 13.88 -9.50
C THR A 515 5.17 12.91 -8.71
N TYR A 516 4.78 11.79 -9.31
CA TYR A 516 4.06 10.71 -8.61
C TYR A 516 4.85 10.27 -7.39
N PHE A 517 6.12 9.90 -7.56
CA PHE A 517 6.97 9.41 -6.47
C PHE A 517 7.15 10.45 -5.37
N LEU A 518 7.58 11.66 -5.71
CA LEU A 518 7.87 12.70 -4.72
C LEU A 518 6.63 13.11 -3.92
N ARG A 519 5.45 13.14 -4.54
CA ARG A 519 4.20 13.56 -3.86
C ARG A 519 3.48 12.42 -3.15
N SER A 520 3.62 11.19 -3.64
CA SER A 520 3.00 10.00 -3.03
C SER A 520 3.81 9.43 -1.88
N THR A 521 5.13 9.67 -1.90
CA THR A 521 6.05 9.33 -0.82
C THR A 521 6.38 10.59 -0.01
N TRP A 522 7.01 10.45 1.15
CA TRP A 522 7.55 11.60 1.90
C TRP A 522 9.00 11.90 1.49
N PHE A 523 9.42 11.47 0.30
CA PHE A 523 10.81 11.60 -0.15
C PHE A 523 11.25 13.06 -0.22
N ASP A 524 10.40 13.94 -0.75
CA ASP A 524 10.65 15.38 -0.81
C ASP A 524 10.99 15.96 0.57
N ARG A 525 10.21 15.60 1.60
CA ARG A 525 10.39 16.09 2.96
C ARG A 525 11.56 15.45 3.67
N ASP A 526 11.82 14.17 3.40
CA ASP A 526 12.92 13.45 4.03
C ASP A 526 14.28 13.90 3.48
N PHE A 527 14.35 14.24 2.18
CA PHE A 527 15.60 14.48 1.48
C PHE A 527 15.76 15.86 0.86
N LEU A 528 14.74 16.40 0.20
CA LEU A 528 14.85 17.66 -0.55
C LEU A 528 14.67 18.87 0.38
N GLU A 529 13.59 18.92 1.15
CA GLU A 529 13.31 20.03 2.08
C GLU A 529 14.31 20.11 3.22
N THR A 530 14.88 18.98 3.63
CA THR A 530 15.94 18.91 4.66
C THR A 530 17.29 19.37 4.12
N GLY A 531 17.44 19.55 2.80
CA GLY A 531 18.72 19.86 2.17
C GLY A 531 19.71 18.69 2.15
N VAL A 532 19.26 17.46 2.38
CA VAL A 532 20.09 16.25 2.25
C VAL A 532 20.45 16.01 0.80
N LEU A 533 19.50 16.26 -0.11
CA LEU A 533 19.67 16.24 -1.56
C LEU A 533 19.10 17.52 -2.16
N ASP A 534 19.65 17.95 -3.29
CA ASP A 534 18.95 18.85 -4.21
C ASP A 534 18.31 18.04 -5.36
N ASN A 535 17.51 18.71 -6.19
CA ASN A 535 16.85 18.07 -7.34
C ASN A 535 17.85 17.40 -8.31
N ALA A 536 19.01 18.02 -8.53
CA ALA A 536 19.99 17.51 -9.47
C ALA A 536 20.72 16.26 -8.93
N ARG A 537 20.98 16.20 -7.63
CA ARG A 537 21.58 15.04 -6.95
C ARG A 537 20.57 13.91 -6.87
N PHE A 538 19.29 14.19 -6.61
CA PHE A 538 18.24 13.19 -6.74
C PHE A 538 18.27 12.56 -8.15
N ASP A 539 18.29 13.37 -9.20
CA ASP A 539 18.29 12.88 -10.58
C ASP A 539 19.51 12.03 -10.91
N ARG A 540 20.70 12.46 -10.47
CA ARG A 540 21.94 11.67 -10.64
C ARG A 540 21.86 10.33 -9.92
N LEU A 541 21.43 10.32 -8.65
CA LEU A 541 21.28 9.10 -7.87
C LEU A 541 20.24 8.15 -8.48
N ALA A 542 19.09 8.69 -8.90
CA ALA A 542 18.05 7.92 -9.58
C ALA A 542 18.56 7.34 -10.91
N ALA A 543 19.33 8.11 -11.68
CA ALA A 543 19.97 7.65 -12.91
C ALA A 543 21.03 6.58 -12.65
N CYS A 544 21.81 6.68 -11.57
CA CYS A 544 22.76 5.63 -11.17
C CYS A 544 22.04 4.31 -10.87
N VAL A 545 20.94 4.35 -10.11
CA VAL A 545 20.16 3.14 -9.80
C VAL A 545 19.46 2.60 -11.06
N ALA A 546 18.97 3.48 -11.94
CA ALA A 546 18.45 3.08 -13.25
C ALA A 546 19.52 2.38 -14.09
N ALA A 547 20.75 2.90 -14.12
CA ALA A 547 21.87 2.27 -14.83
C ALA A 547 22.25 0.91 -14.24
N LEU A 548 22.17 0.71 -12.92
CA LEU A 548 22.33 -0.62 -12.31
C LEU A 548 21.25 -1.58 -12.80
N CYS A 549 19.99 -1.13 -12.83
CA CYS A 549 18.85 -1.91 -13.31
C CYS A 549 18.95 -2.23 -14.82
N ASP A 550 19.41 -1.28 -15.63
CA ASP A 550 19.61 -1.41 -17.08
C ASP A 550 20.80 -2.30 -17.46
N GLY A 551 21.61 -2.71 -16.47
CA GLY A 551 22.63 -3.72 -16.67
C GLY A 551 22.06 -5.11 -16.96
N TYR A 552 20.76 -5.32 -16.77
CA TYR A 552 20.09 -6.62 -16.87
C TYR A 552 19.00 -6.60 -17.95
N ALA A 553 18.87 -7.69 -18.69
CA ALA A 553 17.79 -7.87 -19.66
C ALA A 553 17.29 -9.31 -19.66
N VAL A 554 16.06 -9.52 -20.08
CA VAL A 554 15.48 -10.86 -20.24
C VAL A 554 16.12 -11.55 -21.45
N ASP A 555 16.66 -12.76 -21.25
CA ASP A 555 17.12 -13.64 -22.31
C ASP A 555 15.93 -14.19 -23.08
N ALA A 556 15.66 -13.61 -24.26
CA ALA A 556 14.54 -14.00 -25.10
C ALA A 556 14.62 -15.46 -25.60
N SER A 557 15.81 -16.07 -25.63
CA SER A 557 15.97 -17.47 -26.07
C SER A 557 15.37 -18.48 -25.10
N ARG A 558 15.07 -18.06 -23.86
CA ARG A 558 14.42 -18.90 -22.85
C ARG A 558 12.91 -19.00 -23.03
N PHE A 559 12.34 -18.21 -23.95
CA PHE A 559 10.91 -18.18 -24.22
C PHE A 559 10.62 -18.69 -25.63
N VAL A 560 9.52 -19.43 -25.80
CA VAL A 560 9.04 -19.79 -27.14
C VAL A 560 8.70 -18.51 -27.90
N SER A 561 9.12 -18.44 -29.17
CA SER A 561 8.85 -17.27 -30.01
C SER A 561 7.33 -17.08 -30.16
N GLU A 562 6.83 -15.90 -29.81
CA GLU A 562 5.47 -15.48 -30.12
C GLU A 562 5.29 -15.57 -31.65
N ARG A 563 4.41 -16.47 -32.10
CA ARG A 563 4.02 -16.55 -33.52
C ARG A 563 2.93 -15.54 -33.83
#